data_AF-A0A257GEB3-F1
#
_entry.id   AF-A0A257GEB3-F1
#
_cell.length_a   1.000
_cell.length_b   1.000
_cell.length_c   1.000
_cell.angle_alpha   90.00
_cell.angle_beta   90.00
_cell.angle_gamma   90.00
#
_symmetry.space_group_name_H-M   'P 1'
#
loop_
_entity.id
_entity.type
_entity.pdbx_description
1 polymer ?
#
loop_
_entity_poly.entity_id
_entity_poly.type
_entity_poly.pdbx_seq_one_letter_code
_entity_poly.pdbx_strand_id
1 'polypeptide(L)'
;MIAPTEFSYIIKTELENSTISWKKIAQAFCDAGDQFGTDSDAFKSILKDTRFSLATATKLVKIAQSDRLKRHADVFSKVHAWTVLYAITTLTDEQFDRLLASVSDGAVVTSSMVTKAKAEKKQLDPYKTIFNIRIDENALRGDLFDGEDYATLHSLIEEIEKLIPYIRIDAIDRFENNAVWEMNCIQKHYDKITKRKFNEAIASYKKHSPEWSTYASNSKNRTKPRIANFDDAADAHAAMLENPTAAFAALGSDLYDMSVIWTEACQAFAKQTAEYAAKANTEFRIANAVTPAETSSAAESPSTSVKLAA
;
A
#
# COMPACT_ATOMS: atom_id res chain seq x y z
N MET A 1 -8.25 46.41 11.39
CA MET A 1 -7.79 45.16 10.73
C MET A 1 -6.86 44.45 11.68
N ILE A 2 -7.14 43.19 12.00
CA ILE A 2 -6.28 42.34 12.84
C ILE A 2 -4.98 42.08 12.07
N ALA A 3 -3.82 42.26 12.70
CA ALA A 3 -2.53 42.07 12.05
C ALA A 3 -2.27 40.57 11.82
N PRO A 4 -1.57 40.16 10.74
CA PRO A 4 -1.21 38.75 10.51
C PRO A 4 -0.48 38.07 11.68
N THR A 5 0.26 38.86 12.47
CA THR A 5 0.96 38.41 13.69
C THR A 5 0.00 38.00 14.80
N GLU A 6 -1.16 38.65 14.89
CA GLU A 6 -2.19 38.36 15.90
C GLU A 6 -2.90 37.03 15.60
N PHE A 7 -3.22 36.75 14.34
CA PHE A 7 -3.70 35.41 13.93
C PHE A 7 -2.65 34.32 14.16
N SER A 8 -1.38 34.61 13.89
CA SER A 8 -0.29 33.66 14.14
C SER A 8 -0.17 33.32 15.64
N TYR A 9 -0.37 34.31 16.51
CA TYR A 9 -0.39 34.11 17.95
C TYR A 9 -1.58 33.22 18.37
N ILE A 10 -2.79 33.54 17.91
CA ILE A 10 -4.00 32.74 18.20
C ILE A 10 -3.81 31.28 17.80
N ILE A 11 -3.32 31.02 16.57
CA ILE A 11 -3.09 29.67 16.08
C ILE A 11 -2.07 28.92 16.96
N LYS A 12 -0.97 29.58 17.34
CA LYS A 12 0.05 28.96 18.21
C LYS A 12 -0.49 28.63 19.60
N THR A 13 -1.35 29.48 20.16
CA THR A 13 -2.01 29.23 21.44
C THR A 13 -2.98 28.05 21.35
N GLU A 14 -3.76 27.94 20.28
CA GLU A 14 -4.65 26.80 20.08
C GLU A 14 -3.89 25.49 19.84
N LEU A 15 -2.75 25.54 19.16
CA LEU A 15 -1.86 24.38 19.03
C LEU A 15 -1.29 23.94 20.38
N GLU A 16 -0.96 24.87 21.27
CA GLU A 16 -0.53 24.57 22.64
C GLU A 16 -1.64 23.90 23.44
N ASN A 17 -2.85 24.47 23.43
CA ASN A 17 -4.04 23.90 24.09
C ASN A 17 -4.38 22.51 23.56
N SER A 18 -4.30 22.32 22.25
CA SER A 18 -4.49 21.03 21.58
C SER A 18 -3.43 20.03 22.02
N THR A 19 -2.15 20.44 22.06
CA THR A 19 -1.04 19.60 22.51
C THR A 19 -1.23 19.14 23.96
N ILE A 20 -1.65 20.04 24.85
CA ILE A 20 -1.98 19.73 26.25
C ILE A 20 -3.13 18.74 26.32
N SER A 21 -4.20 18.96 25.55
CA SER A 21 -5.37 18.07 25.52
C SER A 21 -5.00 16.67 25.06
N TRP A 22 -4.19 16.54 24.01
CA TRP A 22 -3.70 15.24 23.54
C TRP A 22 -2.80 14.53 24.56
N LYS A 23 -1.95 15.25 25.28
CA LYS A 23 -1.15 14.67 26.38
C LYS A 23 -2.05 14.17 27.51
N LYS A 24 -3.13 14.87 27.85
CA LYS A 24 -4.12 14.40 28.86
C LYS A 24 -4.87 13.16 28.40
N ILE A 25 -5.31 13.12 27.15
CA ILE A 25 -5.96 11.92 26.56
C ILE A 25 -5.00 10.73 26.59
N ALA A 26 -3.73 10.96 26.21
CA ALA A 26 -2.69 9.94 26.27
C ALA A 26 -2.46 9.41 27.69
N GLN A 27 -2.43 10.30 28.68
CA GLN A 27 -2.28 9.91 30.09
C GLN A 27 -3.49 9.09 30.56
N ALA A 28 -4.72 9.49 30.22
CA ALA A 28 -5.93 8.74 30.58
C ALA A 28 -5.93 7.30 30.01
N PHE A 29 -5.44 7.11 28.78
CA PHE A 29 -5.25 5.76 28.23
C PHE A 29 -4.13 4.98 28.93
N CYS A 30 -3.06 5.65 29.36
CA CYS A 30 -2.00 5.02 30.15
C CYS A 30 -2.56 4.53 31.49
N ASP A 31 -3.24 5.42 32.22
CA ASP A 31 -3.82 5.12 33.54
C ASP A 31 -4.88 4.00 33.44
N ALA A 32 -5.73 4.03 32.41
CA ALA A 32 -6.69 2.95 32.17
C ALA A 32 -6.00 1.62 31.82
N GLY A 33 -4.89 1.66 31.08
CA GLY A 33 -4.07 0.50 30.80
C GLY A 33 -3.43 -0.09 32.05
N ASP A 34 -2.89 0.77 32.93
CA ASP A 34 -2.28 0.38 34.21
C ASP A 34 -3.32 -0.15 35.21
N GLN A 35 -4.52 0.43 35.24
CA GLN A 35 -5.58 0.05 36.17
C GLN A 35 -6.30 -1.24 35.78
N PHE A 36 -6.60 -1.44 34.49
CA PHE A 36 -7.45 -2.53 34.03
C PHE A 36 -6.72 -3.60 33.21
N GLY A 37 -5.55 -3.27 32.64
CA GLY A 37 -4.88 -4.07 31.62
C GLY A 37 -5.45 -3.81 30.23
N THR A 38 -4.59 -3.73 29.21
CA THR A 38 -4.94 -3.34 27.83
C THR A 38 -5.84 -4.36 27.12
N ASP A 39 -5.84 -5.62 27.55
CA ASP A 39 -6.66 -6.69 26.97
C ASP A 39 -8.00 -6.91 27.69
N SER A 40 -8.25 -6.15 28.77
CA SER A 40 -9.46 -6.27 29.58
C SER A 40 -10.71 -5.76 28.85
N ASP A 41 -11.87 -6.30 29.24
CA ASP A 41 -13.16 -5.84 28.71
C ASP A 41 -13.46 -4.39 29.13
N ALA A 42 -12.96 -3.94 30.28
CA ALA A 42 -13.04 -2.56 30.70
C ALA A 42 -12.30 -1.61 29.75
N PHE A 43 -11.05 -1.95 29.37
CA PHE A 43 -10.28 -1.18 28.41
C PHE A 43 -10.95 -1.17 27.02
N LYS A 44 -11.47 -2.32 26.57
CA LYS A 44 -12.26 -2.41 25.32
C LYS A 44 -13.53 -1.57 25.34
N SER A 45 -14.21 -1.48 26.49
CA SER A 45 -15.37 -0.60 26.66
C SER A 45 -14.99 0.87 26.48
N ILE A 46 -13.89 1.31 27.09
CA ILE A 46 -13.38 2.69 26.94
C ILE A 46 -13.08 2.99 25.46
N LEU A 47 -12.43 2.06 24.74
CA LEU A 47 -12.17 2.21 23.30
C LEU A 47 -13.45 2.36 22.49
N LYS A 48 -14.47 1.55 22.78
CA LYS A 48 -15.77 1.58 22.10
C LYS A 48 -16.50 2.90 22.35
N ASP A 49 -16.54 3.37 23.60
CA ASP A 49 -17.25 4.57 24.00
C ASP A 49 -16.60 5.83 23.42
N THR A 50 -15.27 5.86 23.41
CA THR A 50 -14.49 6.99 22.87
C THR A 50 -14.23 6.90 21.36
N ARG A 51 -14.62 5.78 20.73
CA ARG A 51 -14.40 5.45 19.30
C ARG A 51 -12.93 5.45 18.87
N PHE A 52 -12.01 5.17 19.79
CA PHE A 52 -10.61 4.95 19.46
C PHE A 52 -10.36 3.49 19.11
N SER A 53 -9.47 3.26 18.14
CA SER A 53 -8.93 1.91 17.89
C SER A 53 -7.89 1.55 18.95
N LEU A 54 -7.72 0.26 19.23
CA LEU A 54 -6.65 -0.23 20.10
C LEU A 54 -5.28 0.26 19.62
N ALA A 55 -5.01 0.20 18.32
CA ALA A 55 -3.76 0.67 17.72
C ALA A 55 -3.51 2.17 17.97
N THR A 56 -4.55 3.00 17.96
CA THR A 56 -4.42 4.44 18.28
C THR A 56 -4.15 4.64 19.77
N ALA A 57 -4.89 3.94 20.63
CA ALA A 57 -4.70 4.03 22.08
C ALA A 57 -3.29 3.60 22.49
N THR A 58 -2.74 2.51 21.95
CA THR A 58 -1.37 2.07 22.22
C THR A 58 -0.34 3.14 21.83
N LYS A 59 -0.54 3.86 20.72
CA LYS A 59 0.35 4.97 20.32
C LYS A 59 0.26 6.14 21.29
N LEU A 60 -0.93 6.45 21.78
CA LEU A 60 -1.15 7.48 22.79
C LEU A 60 -0.50 7.10 24.12
N VAL A 61 -0.62 5.85 24.58
CA VAL A 61 0.08 5.34 25.77
C VAL A 61 1.60 5.55 25.66
N LYS A 62 2.19 5.25 24.49
CA LYS A 62 3.62 5.51 24.24
C LYS A 62 4.01 6.98 24.37
N ILE A 63 3.12 7.92 24.02
CA ILE A 63 3.35 9.35 24.25
C ILE A 63 3.40 9.65 25.76
N ALA A 64 2.44 9.14 26.53
CA ALA A 64 2.39 9.36 27.98
C ALA A 64 3.57 8.73 28.73
N GLN A 65 4.06 7.59 28.27
CA GLN A 65 5.21 6.89 28.84
C GLN A 65 6.56 7.50 28.44
N SER A 66 6.60 8.40 27.47
CA SER A 66 7.87 8.93 26.95
C SER A 66 8.52 9.94 27.90
N ASP A 67 9.57 9.52 28.60
CA ASP A 67 10.38 10.40 29.45
C ASP A 67 11.08 11.50 28.68
N ARG A 68 11.43 11.26 27.41
CA ARG A 68 12.04 12.28 26.54
C ARG A 68 11.05 13.43 26.28
N LEU A 69 9.78 13.14 26.03
CA LEU A 69 8.76 14.18 25.86
C LEU A 69 8.46 14.93 27.16
N LYS A 70 8.56 14.25 28.32
CA LYS A 70 8.40 14.88 29.64
C LYS A 70 9.56 15.83 29.96
N ARG A 71 10.80 15.40 29.74
CA ARG A 71 12.02 16.19 30.00
C ARG A 71 12.12 17.44 29.12
N HIS A 72 11.53 17.42 27.93
CA HIS A 72 11.54 18.52 26.97
C HIS A 72 10.12 19.08 26.72
N ALA A 73 9.31 19.17 27.78
CA ALA A 73 7.92 19.59 27.68
C ALA A 73 7.75 20.98 27.03
N ASP A 74 8.66 21.91 27.32
CA ASP A 74 8.64 23.28 26.81
C ASP A 74 8.88 23.32 25.29
N VAL A 75 9.86 22.54 24.81
CA VAL A 75 10.21 22.40 23.38
C VAL A 75 9.05 21.79 22.59
N PHE A 76 8.36 20.81 23.19
CA PHE A 76 7.23 20.11 22.60
C PHE A 76 5.89 20.58 23.19
N SER A 77 5.80 21.88 23.51
CA SER A 77 4.57 22.53 23.98
C SER A 77 3.59 22.79 22.83
N LYS A 78 4.12 23.07 21.63
CA LYS A 78 3.35 23.41 20.43
C LYS A 78 3.67 22.45 19.29
N VAL A 79 2.83 21.43 19.10
CA VAL A 79 2.96 20.49 17.96
C VAL A 79 1.79 20.62 17.00
N HIS A 80 2.02 20.30 15.73
CA HIS A 80 0.96 20.37 14.72
C HIS A 80 -0.16 19.30 14.91
N ALA A 81 0.19 18.13 15.48
CA ALA A 81 -0.76 17.04 15.74
C ALA A 81 -0.19 16.05 16.77
N TRP A 82 -1.05 15.28 17.44
CA TRP A 82 -0.63 14.20 18.35
C TRP A 82 0.24 13.14 17.65
N THR A 83 0.04 12.93 16.34
CA THR A 83 0.86 12.02 15.54
C THR A 83 2.32 12.47 15.46
N VAL A 84 2.60 13.76 15.60
CA VAL A 84 3.97 14.30 15.69
C VAL A 84 4.60 13.89 17.03
N LEU A 85 3.89 14.01 18.15
CA LEU A 85 4.37 13.52 19.45
C LEU A 85 4.70 12.03 19.38
N TYR A 86 3.81 11.23 18.80
CA TYR A 86 4.07 9.81 18.61
C TYR A 86 5.32 9.57 17.75
N ALA A 87 5.46 10.28 16.62
CA ALA A 87 6.63 10.14 15.75
C ALA A 87 7.94 10.47 16.49
N ILE A 88 7.92 11.45 17.39
CA ILE A 88 9.07 11.79 18.26
C ILE A 88 9.43 10.62 19.20
N THR A 89 8.44 9.91 19.76
CA THR A 89 8.71 8.74 20.63
C THR A 89 9.43 7.58 19.90
N THR A 90 9.42 7.59 18.57
CA THR A 90 10.03 6.53 17.74
C THR A 90 11.44 6.87 17.27
N LEU A 91 12.01 8.00 17.70
CA LEU A 91 13.36 8.42 17.31
C LEU A 91 14.43 7.67 18.12
N THR A 92 15.57 7.37 17.49
CA THR A 92 16.80 7.02 18.24
C THR A 92 17.31 8.22 19.04
N ASP A 93 18.22 8.02 19.98
CA ASP A 93 18.81 9.15 20.74
C ASP A 93 19.48 10.16 19.80
N GLU A 94 20.26 9.70 18.82
CA GLU A 94 20.96 10.58 17.87
C GLU A 94 19.97 11.35 16.97
N GLN A 95 18.86 10.71 16.59
CA GLN A 95 17.81 11.37 15.82
C GLN A 95 17.06 12.39 16.68
N PHE A 96 16.83 12.08 17.96
CA PHE A 96 16.16 12.97 18.89
C PHE A 96 17.02 14.21 19.19
N ASP A 97 18.32 14.06 19.39
CA ASP A 97 19.25 15.17 19.59
C ASP A 97 19.33 16.08 18.36
N ARG A 98 19.32 15.49 17.15
CA ARG A 98 19.21 16.26 15.90
C ARG A 98 17.91 17.07 15.83
N LEU A 99 16.81 16.49 16.26
CA LEU A 99 15.54 17.21 16.32
C LEU A 99 15.63 18.38 17.29
N LEU A 100 16.11 18.15 18.53
CA LEU A 100 16.27 19.19 19.54
C LEU A 100 17.13 20.35 19.04
N ALA A 101 18.27 20.07 18.41
CA ALA A 101 19.15 21.09 17.86
C ALA A 101 18.53 21.91 16.71
N SER A 102 17.49 21.39 16.06
CA SER A 102 16.81 22.03 14.92
C SER A 102 15.57 22.85 15.30
N VAL A 103 15.04 22.67 16.51
CA VAL A 103 13.83 23.36 16.98
C VAL A 103 14.24 24.69 17.61
N SER A 104 13.82 25.80 17.00
CA SER A 104 13.97 27.12 17.60
C SER A 104 12.92 27.37 18.69
N ASP A 105 13.25 28.27 19.63
CA ASP A 105 12.34 28.62 20.71
C ASP A 105 11.01 29.18 20.18
N GLY A 106 9.90 28.73 20.77
CA GLY A 106 8.54 29.10 20.35
C GLY A 106 8.10 28.63 18.95
N ALA A 107 8.86 27.72 18.31
CA ALA A 107 8.49 27.12 17.04
C ALA A 107 7.41 26.04 17.20
N VAL A 108 6.59 25.86 16.17
CA VAL A 108 5.64 24.75 16.09
C VAL A 108 6.37 23.55 15.51
N VAL A 109 6.44 22.45 16.26
CA VAL A 109 7.09 21.22 15.78
C VAL A 109 6.17 20.50 14.80
N THR A 110 6.69 20.20 13.61
CA THR A 110 5.94 19.59 12.51
C THR A 110 6.46 18.19 12.16
N SER A 111 5.64 17.41 11.45
CA SER A 111 6.05 16.10 10.92
C SER A 111 7.30 16.19 10.03
N SER A 112 7.45 17.27 9.24
CA SER A 112 8.62 17.48 8.38
C SER A 112 9.92 17.57 9.18
N MET A 113 9.91 18.24 10.34
CA MET A 113 11.09 18.35 11.22
C MET A 113 11.49 16.97 11.76
N VAL A 114 10.51 16.17 12.19
CA VAL A 114 10.75 14.80 12.66
C VAL A 114 11.30 13.91 11.55
N THR A 115 10.75 14.01 10.33
CA THR A 115 11.25 13.27 9.16
C THR A 115 12.68 13.68 8.79
N LYS A 116 13.02 14.97 8.86
CA LYS A 116 14.39 15.44 8.63
C LYS A 116 15.36 14.92 9.69
N ALA A 117 14.92 14.82 10.95
CA ALA A 117 15.73 14.25 12.02
C ALA A 117 15.98 12.74 11.83
N LYS A 118 14.97 12.01 11.32
CA LYS A 118 15.05 10.59 10.94
C LYS A 118 15.93 10.32 9.73
N ALA A 119 15.95 11.23 8.77
CA ALA A 119 16.77 11.08 7.59
C ALA A 119 18.24 10.95 7.99
N GLU A 120 18.86 9.85 7.59
CA GLU A 120 20.31 9.77 7.56
C GLU A 120 20.83 10.91 6.66
N LYS A 121 22.00 11.45 6.98
CA LYS A 121 22.66 12.41 6.09
C LYS A 121 22.92 11.67 4.76
N LYS A 122 21.98 11.73 3.83
CA LYS A 122 22.20 11.28 2.46
C LYS A 122 23.42 12.05 1.98
N GLN A 123 24.50 11.33 1.72
CA GLN A 123 25.59 11.88 0.93
C GLN A 123 24.93 12.41 -0.35
N LEU A 124 25.11 13.71 -0.60
CA LEU A 124 24.56 14.34 -1.79
C LEU A 124 25.15 13.59 -2.98
N ASP A 125 24.26 12.94 -3.71
CA ASP A 125 24.62 12.25 -4.94
C ASP A 125 25.03 13.30 -5.98
N PRO A 126 26.28 13.29 -6.48
CA PRO A 126 26.74 14.29 -7.43
C PRO A 126 26.09 14.14 -8.80
N TYR A 127 25.35 13.04 -9.05
CA TYR A 127 24.67 12.77 -10.30
C TYR A 127 23.27 13.39 -10.33
N LYS A 128 22.86 13.86 -11.50
CA LYS A 128 21.52 14.41 -11.76
C LYS A 128 20.81 13.56 -12.81
N THR A 129 19.56 13.17 -12.55
CA THR A 129 18.73 12.46 -13.51
C THR A 129 18.42 13.35 -14.72
N ILE A 130 18.82 12.90 -15.92
CA ILE A 130 18.56 13.61 -17.18
C ILE A 130 17.35 13.02 -17.92
N PHE A 131 17.23 11.70 -17.96
CA PHE A 131 16.09 11.00 -18.58
C PHE A 131 15.75 9.73 -17.79
N ASN A 132 14.57 9.17 -18.07
CA ASN A 132 14.12 7.90 -17.49
C ASN A 132 13.71 6.96 -18.61
N ILE A 133 14.12 5.70 -18.52
CA ILE A 133 13.59 4.63 -19.37
C ILE A 133 12.35 4.06 -18.66
N ARG A 134 11.24 3.94 -19.38
CA ARG A 134 9.98 3.40 -18.86
C ARG A 134 9.47 2.33 -19.80
N ILE A 135 8.97 1.25 -19.20
CA ILE A 135 8.37 0.13 -19.91
C ILE A 135 6.87 0.21 -19.66
N ASP A 136 6.07 -0.09 -20.68
CA ASP A 136 4.62 -0.15 -20.56
C ASP A 136 4.23 -1.25 -19.55
N GLU A 137 3.47 -0.86 -18.52
CA GLU A 137 3.01 -1.78 -17.49
C GLU A 137 2.08 -2.87 -18.06
N ASN A 138 1.29 -2.56 -19.09
CA ASN A 138 0.46 -3.55 -19.78
C ASN A 138 1.31 -4.51 -20.61
N ALA A 139 2.46 -4.08 -21.14
CA ALA A 139 3.39 -4.97 -21.84
C ALA A 139 4.04 -5.95 -20.86
N LEU A 140 4.47 -5.48 -19.68
CA LEU A 140 4.97 -6.34 -18.60
C LEU A 140 3.91 -7.35 -18.14
N ARG A 141 2.69 -6.88 -17.87
CA ARG A 141 1.58 -7.76 -17.43
C ARG A 141 1.04 -8.67 -18.52
N GLY A 142 1.29 -8.33 -19.79
CA GLY A 142 0.83 -9.05 -20.96
C GLY A 142 1.87 -10.01 -21.53
N ASP A 143 3.02 -10.17 -20.86
CA ASP A 143 4.14 -11.00 -21.31
C ASP A 143 4.66 -10.60 -22.71
N LEU A 144 4.58 -9.30 -23.03
CA LEU A 144 5.12 -8.71 -24.26
C LEU A 144 6.50 -8.09 -24.06
N PHE A 145 6.95 -7.98 -22.81
CA PHE A 145 8.29 -7.56 -22.44
C PHE A 145 8.78 -8.57 -21.40
N ASP A 146 9.63 -9.48 -21.83
CA ASP A 146 10.03 -10.66 -21.04
C ASP A 146 11.47 -10.56 -20.52
N GLY A 147 11.99 -11.68 -20.00
CA GLY A 147 13.34 -11.75 -19.47
C GLY A 147 14.43 -11.58 -20.53
N GLU A 148 14.17 -11.98 -21.78
CA GLU A 148 15.11 -11.81 -22.89
C GLU A 148 15.17 -10.34 -23.32
N ASP A 149 14.02 -9.68 -23.41
CA ASP A 149 13.94 -8.24 -23.67
C ASP A 149 14.63 -7.43 -22.57
N TYR A 150 14.41 -7.80 -21.31
CA TYR A 150 15.09 -7.17 -20.17
C TYR A 150 16.61 -7.36 -20.24
N ALA A 151 17.08 -8.58 -20.51
CA ALA A 151 18.51 -8.86 -20.62
C ALA A 151 19.15 -8.06 -21.77
N THR A 152 18.44 -7.94 -22.90
CA THR A 152 18.88 -7.14 -24.05
C THR A 152 18.97 -5.66 -23.69
N LEU A 153 17.93 -5.10 -23.06
CA LEU A 153 17.92 -3.72 -22.58
C LEU A 153 19.06 -3.46 -21.59
N HIS A 154 19.26 -4.37 -20.63
CA HIS A 154 20.32 -4.29 -19.64
C HIS A 154 21.71 -4.26 -20.29
N SER A 155 21.95 -5.14 -21.27
CA SER A 155 23.22 -5.16 -22.02
C SER A 155 23.49 -3.85 -22.75
N LEU A 156 22.48 -3.29 -23.43
CA LEU A 156 22.61 -2.02 -24.14
C LEU A 156 22.88 -0.85 -23.19
N ILE A 157 22.21 -0.85 -22.04
CA ILE A 157 22.39 0.15 -20.99
C ILE A 157 23.81 0.06 -20.41
N GLU A 158 24.31 -1.13 -20.10
CA GLU A 158 25.70 -1.31 -19.65
C GLU A 158 26.74 -0.81 -20.67
N GLU A 159 26.49 -1.04 -21.96
CA GLU A 159 27.36 -0.52 -23.02
C GLU A 159 27.41 1.01 -23.03
N ILE A 160 26.27 1.68 -22.78
CA ILE A 160 26.23 3.15 -22.65
C ILE A 160 27.08 3.62 -21.47
N GLU A 161 26.99 2.96 -20.31
CA GLU A 161 27.81 3.30 -19.14
C GLU A 161 29.31 3.14 -19.42
N LYS A 162 29.70 2.12 -20.19
CA LYS A 162 31.09 1.88 -20.60
C LYS A 162 31.58 2.91 -21.61
N LEU A 163 30.73 3.39 -22.50
CA LEU A 163 31.11 4.26 -23.62
C LEU A 163 31.13 5.76 -23.26
N ILE A 164 30.26 6.21 -22.35
CA ILE A 164 30.11 7.63 -22.05
C ILE A 164 30.65 7.95 -20.65
N PRO A 165 31.74 8.75 -20.56
CA PRO A 165 32.28 9.17 -19.26
C PRO A 165 31.25 9.92 -18.41
N TYR A 166 31.33 9.73 -17.10
CA TYR A 166 30.51 10.42 -16.09
C TYR A 166 29.00 10.09 -16.15
N ILE A 167 28.62 9.00 -16.81
CA ILE A 167 27.29 8.40 -16.66
C ILE A 167 27.35 7.36 -15.54
N ARG A 168 26.27 7.30 -14.76
CA ARG A 168 25.98 6.21 -13.84
C ARG A 168 24.57 5.71 -14.13
N ILE A 169 24.40 4.40 -14.17
CA ILE A 169 23.10 3.79 -14.42
C ILE A 169 22.60 3.15 -13.13
N ASP A 170 21.47 3.67 -12.65
CA ASP A 170 20.81 3.16 -11.46
C ASP A 170 19.69 2.20 -11.88
N ALA A 171 19.94 0.89 -11.77
CA ALA A 171 18.91 -0.13 -11.94
C ALA A 171 18.01 -0.22 -10.68
N ILE A 172 16.75 -0.60 -10.88
CA ILE A 172 15.81 -0.86 -9.78
C ILE A 172 15.36 -2.33 -9.91
N ASP A 173 15.49 -3.12 -8.84
CA ASP A 173 15.17 -4.56 -8.77
C ASP A 173 13.65 -4.90 -8.90
N ARG A 174 12.93 -4.22 -9.78
CA ARG A 174 11.49 -4.45 -9.98
C ARG A 174 11.21 -5.65 -10.88
N PHE A 175 12.13 -6.03 -11.76
CA PHE A 175 11.87 -7.06 -12.76
C PHE A 175 11.92 -8.49 -12.20
N GLU A 176 12.85 -8.78 -11.27
CA GLU A 176 13.00 -10.12 -10.66
C GLU A 176 11.76 -10.59 -9.86
N ASN A 177 10.86 -9.66 -9.49
CA ASN A 177 9.62 -9.98 -8.77
C ASN A 177 8.49 -10.50 -9.67
N ASN A 178 8.68 -10.66 -10.98
CA ASN A 178 7.59 -10.99 -11.90
C ASN A 178 7.03 -12.41 -11.66
N ALA A 179 7.87 -13.43 -11.45
CA ALA A 179 7.40 -14.79 -11.17
C ALA A 179 6.58 -14.88 -9.86
N VAL A 180 6.99 -14.12 -8.84
CA VAL A 180 6.25 -14.02 -7.57
C VAL A 180 4.92 -13.30 -7.79
N TRP A 181 4.89 -12.27 -8.64
CA TRP A 181 3.67 -11.57 -9.01
C TRP A 181 2.69 -12.48 -9.77
N GLU A 182 3.17 -13.26 -10.74
CA GLU A 182 2.36 -14.21 -11.51
C GLU A 182 1.72 -15.25 -10.59
N MET A 183 2.52 -15.88 -9.72
CA MET A 183 2.02 -16.86 -8.77
C MET A 183 0.96 -16.25 -7.83
N ASN A 184 1.18 -15.03 -7.34
CA ASN A 184 0.21 -14.31 -6.52
C ASN A 184 -1.10 -13.99 -7.28
N CYS A 185 -1.02 -13.70 -8.58
CA CYS A 185 -2.20 -13.48 -9.42
C CYS A 185 -2.99 -14.77 -9.66
N ILE A 186 -2.30 -15.87 -9.96
CA ILE A 186 -2.92 -17.21 -10.08
C ILE A 186 -3.59 -17.60 -8.77
N GLN A 187 -2.91 -17.40 -7.63
CA GLN A 187 -3.48 -17.70 -6.31
C GLN A 187 -4.76 -16.89 -6.02
N LYS A 188 -4.79 -15.59 -6.38
CA LYS A 188 -6.00 -14.78 -6.24
C LYS A 188 -7.17 -15.30 -7.07
N HIS A 189 -6.91 -15.77 -8.29
CA HIS A 189 -7.94 -16.41 -9.12
C HIS A 189 -8.39 -17.74 -8.52
N TYR A 190 -7.45 -18.56 -8.04
CA TYR A 190 -7.74 -19.81 -7.33
C TYR A 190 -8.66 -19.59 -6.14
N ASP A 191 -8.34 -18.63 -5.26
CA ASP A 191 -9.15 -18.31 -4.08
C ASP A 191 -10.55 -17.83 -4.47
N LYS A 192 -10.66 -17.01 -5.52
CA LYS A 192 -11.93 -16.50 -6.03
C LYS A 192 -12.81 -17.61 -6.59
N ILE A 193 -12.23 -18.53 -7.37
CA ILE A 193 -12.93 -19.68 -7.94
C ILE A 193 -13.37 -20.63 -6.82
N THR A 194 -12.48 -20.93 -5.87
CA THR A 194 -12.78 -21.77 -4.71
C THR A 194 -13.95 -21.22 -3.90
N LYS A 195 -13.94 -19.92 -3.57
CA LYS A 195 -15.05 -19.25 -2.87
C LYS A 195 -16.35 -19.30 -3.66
N ARG A 196 -16.30 -19.11 -4.99
CA ARG A 196 -17.49 -19.22 -5.86
C ARG A 196 -18.08 -20.63 -5.81
N LYS A 197 -17.26 -21.67 -6.04
CA LYS A 197 -17.71 -23.08 -5.98
C LYS A 197 -18.22 -23.45 -4.60
N PHE A 198 -17.63 -22.90 -3.53
CA PHE A 198 -18.11 -23.15 -2.17
C PHE A 198 -19.47 -22.49 -1.91
N ASN A 199 -19.69 -21.29 -2.40
CA ASN A 199 -21.01 -20.65 -2.34
C ASN A 199 -22.07 -21.43 -3.12
N GLU A 200 -21.71 -22.01 -4.26
CA GLU A 200 -22.57 -22.91 -5.03
C GLU A 200 -22.89 -24.19 -4.23
N ALA A 201 -21.89 -24.77 -3.56
CA ALA A 201 -22.07 -25.91 -2.65
C ALA A 201 -23.04 -25.59 -1.50
N ILE A 202 -22.86 -24.44 -0.84
CA ILE A 202 -23.76 -23.96 0.23
C ILE A 202 -25.18 -23.76 -0.32
N ALA A 203 -25.32 -23.15 -1.50
CA ALA A 203 -26.63 -22.92 -2.11
C ALA A 203 -27.32 -24.24 -2.46
N SER A 204 -26.58 -25.21 -3.02
CA SER A 204 -27.08 -26.54 -3.31
C SER A 204 -27.51 -27.27 -2.04
N TYR A 205 -26.70 -27.23 -0.98
CA TYR A 205 -27.04 -27.80 0.32
C TYR A 205 -28.35 -27.22 0.88
N LYS A 206 -28.48 -25.89 0.90
CA LYS A 206 -29.69 -25.21 1.39
C LYS A 206 -30.94 -25.58 0.59
N LYS A 207 -30.80 -25.79 -0.72
CA LYS A 207 -31.91 -26.18 -1.59
C LYS A 207 -32.43 -27.59 -1.28
N HIS A 208 -31.54 -28.52 -0.93
CA HIS A 208 -31.90 -29.91 -0.67
C HIS A 208 -32.13 -30.23 0.82
N SER A 209 -31.83 -29.29 1.72
CA SER A 209 -32.07 -29.46 3.16
C SER A 209 -33.55 -29.19 3.52
N PRO A 210 -34.24 -30.15 4.16
CA PRO A 210 -35.62 -29.96 4.64
C PRO A 210 -35.75 -28.81 5.65
N GLU A 211 -34.73 -28.61 6.49
CA GLU A 211 -34.68 -27.56 7.52
C GLU A 211 -34.65 -26.17 6.87
N TRP A 212 -33.84 -26.02 5.82
CA TRP A 212 -33.74 -24.79 5.05
C TRP A 212 -34.97 -24.51 4.20
N SER A 213 -35.58 -25.55 3.61
CA SER A 213 -36.85 -25.43 2.89
C SER A 213 -37.98 -24.95 3.80
N THR A 214 -38.03 -25.48 5.04
CA THR A 214 -39.00 -25.07 6.06
C THR A 214 -38.74 -23.63 6.55
N TYR A 215 -37.47 -23.27 6.76
CA TYR A 215 -37.08 -21.92 7.14
C TYR A 215 -37.41 -20.88 6.06
N ALA A 216 -37.16 -21.20 4.78
CA ALA A 216 -37.48 -20.32 3.66
C ALA A 216 -38.98 -20.04 3.55
N SER A 217 -39.81 -21.03 3.88
CA SER A 217 -41.28 -20.93 3.81
C SER A 217 -41.89 -20.16 5.00
N ASN A 218 -41.19 -20.01 6.13
CA ASN A 218 -41.75 -19.40 7.36
C ASN A 218 -40.70 -18.62 8.18
N SER A 219 -39.99 -17.70 7.52
CA SER A 219 -38.78 -17.05 8.04
C SER A 219 -39.00 -15.98 9.13
N LYS A 220 -40.24 -15.51 9.33
CA LYS A 220 -40.49 -14.31 10.15
C LYS A 220 -40.21 -14.46 11.64
N ASN A 221 -40.11 -15.68 12.20
CA ASN A 221 -39.93 -15.92 13.64
C ASN A 221 -39.11 -17.20 13.97
N ARG A 222 -38.20 -17.62 13.09
CA ARG A 222 -37.39 -18.84 13.31
C ARG A 222 -35.90 -18.55 13.33
N THR A 223 -35.19 -19.26 14.20
CA THR A 223 -33.73 -19.30 14.19
C THR A 223 -33.24 -19.87 12.87
N LYS A 224 -32.22 -19.26 12.29
CA LYS A 224 -31.61 -19.71 11.04
C LYS A 224 -31.01 -21.11 11.24
N PRO A 225 -31.32 -22.10 10.37
CA PRO A 225 -30.74 -23.43 10.47
C PRO A 225 -29.23 -23.40 10.25
N ARG A 226 -28.53 -24.41 10.77
CA ARG A 226 -27.09 -24.63 10.53
C ARG A 226 -26.85 -24.97 9.06
N ILE A 227 -25.63 -24.73 8.58
CA ILE A 227 -25.21 -25.15 7.24
C ILE A 227 -24.35 -26.39 7.42
N ALA A 228 -24.93 -27.58 7.28
CA ALA A 228 -24.29 -28.83 7.67
C ALA A 228 -23.77 -28.76 9.12
N ASN A 229 -22.45 -28.88 9.29
CA ASN A 229 -21.80 -28.82 10.60
C ASN A 229 -21.45 -27.40 11.06
N PHE A 230 -21.72 -26.39 10.24
CA PHE A 230 -21.35 -24.99 10.48
C PHE A 230 -22.50 -24.20 11.09
N ASP A 231 -22.16 -23.33 12.04
CA ASP A 231 -23.14 -22.50 12.73
C ASP A 231 -23.76 -21.45 11.79
N ASP A 232 -22.94 -20.87 10.92
CA ASP A 232 -23.40 -19.95 9.90
C ASP A 232 -22.47 -19.94 8.66
N ALA A 233 -22.70 -18.97 7.76
CA ALA A 233 -21.90 -18.85 6.55
C ALA A 233 -20.48 -18.33 6.81
N ALA A 234 -20.27 -17.52 7.85
CA ALA A 234 -18.95 -17.01 8.20
C ALA A 234 -18.09 -18.14 8.77
N ASP A 235 -18.67 -18.97 9.65
CA ASP A 235 -18.06 -20.18 10.17
C ASP A 235 -17.71 -21.17 9.05
N ALA A 236 -18.64 -21.41 8.12
CA ALA A 236 -18.40 -22.25 6.94
C ALA A 236 -17.23 -21.72 6.07
N HIS A 237 -17.13 -20.40 5.87
CA HIS A 237 -16.03 -19.79 5.12
C HIS A 237 -14.71 -19.85 5.85
N ALA A 238 -14.69 -19.71 7.18
CA ALA A 238 -13.48 -19.87 7.98
C ALA A 238 -12.95 -21.30 7.86
N ALA A 239 -13.84 -22.30 8.00
CA ALA A 239 -13.49 -23.70 7.80
C ALA A 239 -12.99 -24.00 6.38
N MET A 240 -13.57 -23.37 5.35
CA MET A 240 -13.12 -23.49 3.96
C MET A 240 -11.70 -22.91 3.75
N LEU A 241 -11.33 -21.84 4.46
CA LEU A 241 -9.97 -21.29 4.37
C LEU A 241 -8.93 -22.18 5.05
N GLU A 242 -9.31 -22.86 6.14
CA GLU A 242 -8.42 -23.75 6.89
C GLU A 242 -8.26 -25.11 6.21
N ASN A 243 -9.36 -25.72 5.76
CA ASN A 243 -9.35 -27.01 5.08
C ASN A 243 -10.48 -27.09 4.04
N PRO A 244 -10.22 -26.64 2.79
CA PRO A 244 -11.21 -26.65 1.72
C PRO A 244 -11.81 -28.04 1.48
N THR A 245 -10.99 -29.09 1.43
CA THR A 245 -11.44 -30.47 1.19
C THR A 245 -12.47 -30.91 2.23
N ALA A 246 -12.17 -30.71 3.51
CA ALA A 246 -13.09 -31.07 4.59
C ALA A 246 -14.36 -30.22 4.58
N ALA A 247 -14.25 -28.93 4.26
CA ALA A 247 -15.40 -28.03 4.23
C ALA A 247 -16.40 -28.38 3.12
N PHE A 248 -15.92 -28.71 1.91
CA PHE A 248 -16.78 -29.18 0.83
C PHE A 248 -17.37 -30.56 1.11
N ALA A 249 -16.59 -31.48 1.70
CA ALA A 249 -17.07 -32.80 2.11
C ALA A 249 -18.19 -32.70 3.17
N ALA A 250 -18.09 -31.75 4.12
CA ALA A 250 -19.15 -31.51 5.10
C ALA A 250 -20.48 -31.07 4.46
N LEU A 251 -20.42 -30.41 3.29
CA LEU A 251 -21.60 -30.07 2.50
C LEU A 251 -22.07 -31.20 1.57
N GLY A 252 -21.36 -32.32 1.52
CA GLY A 252 -21.60 -33.41 0.57
C GLY A 252 -21.34 -33.00 -0.88
N SER A 253 -20.46 -32.03 -1.11
CA SER A 253 -20.18 -31.45 -2.41
C SER A 253 -18.89 -32.01 -3.01
N ASP A 254 -18.95 -32.43 -4.27
CA ASP A 254 -17.83 -32.86 -5.12
C ASP A 254 -17.25 -31.69 -5.95
N LEU A 255 -17.75 -30.48 -5.74
CA LEU A 255 -17.31 -29.29 -6.50
C LEU A 255 -15.87 -28.85 -6.20
N TYR A 256 -15.23 -29.42 -5.17
CA TYR A 256 -13.83 -29.15 -4.84
C TYR A 256 -12.92 -30.21 -5.46
N ASP A 257 -12.33 -29.84 -6.59
CA ASP A 257 -11.20 -30.51 -7.19
C ASP A 257 -10.07 -29.48 -7.34
N MET A 258 -8.99 -29.68 -6.60
CA MET A 258 -7.84 -28.78 -6.59
C MET A 258 -7.23 -28.62 -7.99
N SER A 259 -7.12 -29.70 -8.76
CA SER A 259 -6.53 -29.70 -10.10
C SER A 259 -7.40 -28.90 -11.08
N VAL A 260 -8.71 -29.13 -11.02
CA VAL A 260 -9.67 -28.40 -11.88
C VAL A 260 -9.70 -26.92 -11.54
N ILE A 261 -9.76 -26.57 -10.26
CA ILE A 261 -9.76 -25.16 -9.81
C ILE A 261 -8.44 -24.48 -10.18
N TRP A 262 -7.31 -25.16 -10.02
CA TRP A 262 -6.00 -24.64 -10.43
C TRP A 262 -5.94 -24.40 -11.94
N THR A 263 -6.43 -25.34 -12.74
CA THR A 263 -6.50 -25.21 -14.20
C THR A 263 -7.38 -24.02 -14.62
N GLU A 264 -8.55 -23.86 -14.01
CA GLU A 264 -9.42 -22.70 -14.24
C GLU A 264 -8.74 -21.37 -13.84
N ALA A 265 -7.97 -21.37 -12.75
CA ALA A 265 -7.24 -20.18 -12.30
C ALA A 265 -6.14 -19.78 -13.29
N CYS A 266 -5.38 -20.76 -13.80
CA CYS A 266 -4.38 -20.54 -14.85
C CYS A 266 -5.02 -20.00 -16.14
N GLN A 267 -6.17 -20.55 -16.55
CA GLN A 267 -6.89 -20.05 -17.74
C GLN A 267 -7.43 -18.63 -17.54
N ALA A 268 -7.95 -18.31 -16.36
CA ALA A 268 -8.42 -16.97 -16.02
C ALA A 268 -7.25 -15.96 -16.04
N PHE A 269 -6.10 -16.37 -15.52
CA PHE A 269 -4.87 -15.58 -15.60
C PHE A 269 -4.41 -15.39 -17.05
N ALA A 270 -4.35 -16.45 -17.86
CA ALA A 270 -3.97 -16.36 -19.27
C ALA A 270 -4.90 -15.46 -20.10
N LYS A 271 -6.20 -15.47 -19.80
CA LYS A 271 -7.14 -14.52 -20.42
C LYS A 271 -6.81 -13.08 -20.01
N GLN A 272 -6.50 -12.86 -18.74
CA GLN A 272 -6.18 -11.54 -18.23
C GLN A 272 -4.86 -11.00 -18.81
N THR A 273 -3.83 -11.84 -18.95
CA THR A 273 -2.57 -11.46 -19.62
C THR A 273 -2.81 -11.12 -21.08
N ALA A 274 -3.62 -11.89 -21.81
CA ALA A 274 -4.00 -11.57 -23.19
C ALA A 274 -4.75 -10.23 -23.30
N GLU A 275 -5.61 -9.88 -22.34
CA GLU A 275 -6.28 -8.58 -22.29
C GLU A 275 -5.28 -7.43 -22.04
N TYR A 276 -4.27 -7.63 -21.20
CA TYR A 276 -3.18 -6.66 -21.02
C TYR A 276 -2.35 -6.50 -22.29
N ALA A 277 -1.98 -7.61 -22.95
CA ALA A 277 -1.25 -7.59 -24.21
C ALA A 277 -2.02 -6.83 -25.31
N ALA A 278 -3.34 -7.05 -25.41
CA ALA A 278 -4.18 -6.33 -26.37
C ALA A 278 -4.22 -4.82 -26.10
N LYS A 279 -4.29 -4.42 -24.82
CA LYS A 279 -4.23 -3.00 -24.40
C LYS A 279 -2.88 -2.38 -24.72
N ALA A 280 -1.78 -3.03 -24.34
CA ALA A 280 -0.43 -2.58 -24.63
C ALA A 280 -0.22 -2.35 -26.13
N ASN A 281 -0.63 -3.31 -26.97
CA ASN A 281 -0.54 -3.17 -28.43
C ASN A 281 -1.39 -2.01 -28.97
N THR A 282 -2.55 -1.76 -28.38
CA THR A 282 -3.41 -0.63 -28.77
C THR A 282 -2.77 0.71 -28.38
N GLU A 283 -2.28 0.80 -27.14
CA GLU A 283 -1.63 2.00 -26.59
C GLU A 283 -0.31 2.30 -27.33
N PHE A 284 0.51 1.28 -27.62
CA PHE A 284 1.72 1.38 -28.41
C PHE A 284 1.44 1.89 -29.83
N ARG A 285 0.39 1.38 -30.49
CA ARG A 285 -0.02 1.85 -31.82
C ARG A 285 -0.48 3.31 -31.79
N ILE A 286 -1.19 3.74 -30.75
CA ILE A 286 -1.63 5.14 -30.59
C ILE A 286 -0.42 6.04 -30.35
N ALA A 287 0.49 5.67 -29.45
CA ALA A 287 1.69 6.45 -29.13
C ALA A 287 2.58 6.64 -30.36
N ASN A 288 2.71 5.62 -31.22
CA ASN A 288 3.55 5.68 -32.42
C ASN A 288 2.83 6.24 -33.66
N ALA A 289 1.49 6.26 -33.69
CA ALA A 289 0.72 6.88 -34.77
C ALA A 289 0.70 8.42 -34.71
N VAL A 290 1.10 9.03 -33.58
CA VAL A 290 1.20 10.50 -33.42
C VAL A 290 2.46 11.08 -34.08
N THR A 291 3.30 10.26 -34.72
CA THR A 291 4.40 10.74 -35.58
C THR A 291 4.19 10.24 -37.00
N PRO A 292 3.46 11.01 -37.83
CA PRO A 292 4.13 11.53 -39.02
C PRO A 292 3.61 12.90 -39.50
N ALA A 293 4.54 13.82 -39.79
CA ALA A 293 4.53 14.79 -40.90
C ALA A 293 5.02 16.20 -40.50
N GLU A 294 6.33 16.38 -40.35
CA GLU A 294 6.99 17.63 -40.77
C GLU A 294 8.37 17.32 -41.32
N THR A 295 8.43 16.94 -42.60
CA THR A 295 9.47 17.40 -43.52
C THR A 295 9.06 17.02 -44.94
N SER A 296 8.36 17.95 -45.59
CA SER A 296 8.36 18.05 -47.05
C SER A 296 8.56 19.51 -47.44
N SER A 297 9.61 19.73 -48.25
CA SER A 297 9.74 20.76 -49.28
C SER A 297 10.15 22.20 -48.89
N ALA A 298 11.44 22.49 -49.08
CA ALA A 298 12.02 23.65 -49.80
C ALA A 298 13.56 23.63 -49.58
N ALA A 299 14.48 23.85 -50.51
CA ALA A 299 14.47 24.15 -51.95
C ALA A 299 15.89 23.89 -52.50
N GLU A 300 15.94 23.55 -53.80
CA GLU A 300 16.95 23.90 -54.82
C GLU A 300 18.46 23.91 -54.50
N SER A 301 19.20 23.04 -55.21
CA SER A 301 20.64 23.17 -55.52
C SER A 301 20.90 24.37 -56.46
N PRO A 302 22.13 24.94 -56.52
CA PRO A 302 23.12 24.34 -57.43
C PRO A 302 24.60 24.44 -56.98
N SER A 303 25.36 23.42 -57.41
CA SER A 303 26.76 23.43 -57.87
C SER A 303 27.59 24.70 -57.65
N THR A 304 28.73 24.57 -56.94
CA THR A 304 30.00 25.18 -57.35
C THR A 304 31.19 24.38 -56.79
N SER A 305 31.96 23.76 -57.68
CA SER A 305 33.33 23.29 -57.44
C SER A 305 34.23 24.45 -56.99
N VAL A 306 35.21 24.23 -56.09
CA VAL A 306 36.60 24.76 -56.20
C VAL A 306 37.47 24.27 -55.01
N LYS A 307 38.49 23.48 -55.38
CA LYS A 307 39.91 23.40 -54.96
C LYS A 307 40.36 23.42 -53.47
N LEU A 308 41.25 22.46 -53.21
CA LEU A 308 42.41 22.47 -52.31
C LEU A 308 43.00 23.88 -52.02
N ALA A 309 43.43 24.10 -50.76
CA ALA A 309 44.85 24.21 -50.40
C ALA A 309 45.06 24.49 -48.89
N ALA A 310 46.17 23.91 -48.38
CA ALA A 310 46.90 24.14 -47.12
C ALA A 310 46.28 23.59 -45.82
#